data_AF-A0A0F9PS20-F1
#
_entry.id   AF-A0A0F9PS20-F1
#
_cell.length_a   1.000
_cell.length_b   1.000
_cell.length_c   1.000
_cell.angle_alpha   90.00
_cell.angle_beta   90.00
_cell.angle_gamma   90.00
#
_symmetry.space_group_name_H-M   'P 1'
#
loop_
_entity.id
_entity.type
_entity.pdbx_description
1 polymer ?
#
loop_
_entity_poly.entity_id
_entity_poly.type
_entity_poly.pdbx_seq_one_letter_code
_entity_poly.pdbx_strand_id
1 'polypeptide(L)'
;MAILGGGGNFIKASEVANGDIITFKNAGDWVESTRFKYDDGNPKVDFNIKVELKGEEKQMRLNKTNREICIAAYGNDTTKWIGKTATITKERCLVGGKKYDCIELKIAGVDQTDDSAGLHNEDSPF
;
A
#
# COMPACT_ATOMS: atom_id res chain seq x y z
N MET A 1 -12.61 -25.46 4.82
CA MET A 1 -12.19 -24.11 5.28
C MET A 1 -10.71 -23.99 5.03
N ALA A 2 -10.28 -23.28 3.99
CA ALA A 2 -8.87 -23.06 3.71
C ALA A 2 -8.42 -21.83 4.52
N ILE A 3 -7.62 -22.05 5.56
CA ILE A 3 -6.89 -20.98 6.25
C ILE A 3 -5.68 -20.67 5.37
N LEU A 4 -5.77 -19.63 4.53
CA LEU A 4 -4.69 -19.19 3.65
C LEU A 4 -3.63 -18.45 4.47
N GLY A 5 -2.75 -19.22 5.10
CA GLY A 5 -1.53 -18.71 5.71
C GLY A 5 -0.59 -18.09 4.66
N GLY A 6 -0.50 -16.77 4.64
CA GLY A 6 0.76 -16.01 4.63
C GLY A 6 1.87 -16.36 3.64
N GLY A 7 1.57 -16.74 2.40
CA GLY A 7 2.57 -17.07 1.36
C GLY A 7 2.35 -16.34 0.04
N GLY A 8 2.13 -15.02 0.05
CA GLY A 8 2.07 -14.22 -1.18
C GLY A 8 3.46 -13.79 -1.64
N ASN A 9 3.72 -13.78 -2.96
CA ASN A 9 4.89 -13.12 -3.56
C ASN A 9 4.70 -11.60 -3.44
N PHE A 10 4.91 -11.03 -2.26
CA PHE A 10 4.72 -9.61 -2.01
C PHE A 10 5.88 -8.77 -2.54
N ILE A 11 5.58 -7.61 -3.12
CA ILE A 11 6.58 -6.60 -3.48
C ILE A 11 7.30 -6.11 -2.21
N LYS A 12 8.62 -6.08 -2.29
CA LYS A 12 9.54 -5.54 -1.28
C LYS A 12 10.20 -4.25 -1.78
N ALA A 13 10.55 -3.36 -0.86
CA ALA A 13 11.28 -2.13 -1.21
C ALA A 13 12.66 -2.42 -1.85
N SER A 14 13.25 -3.58 -1.57
CA SER A 14 14.56 -3.99 -2.09
C SER A 14 14.55 -4.44 -3.56
N GLU A 15 13.40 -4.81 -4.12
CA GLU A 15 13.28 -5.30 -5.52
C GLU A 15 12.73 -4.24 -6.49
N VAL A 16 12.33 -3.09 -5.95
CA VAL A 16 11.81 -1.96 -6.73
C VAL A 16 12.79 -0.80 -6.73
N ALA A 17 12.79 -0.06 -7.84
CA ALA A 17 13.54 1.18 -8.02
C ALA A 17 12.57 2.35 -8.24
N ASN A 18 13.07 3.57 -8.02
CA ASN A 18 12.30 4.77 -8.34
C ASN A 18 12.06 4.81 -9.85
N GLY A 19 10.81 5.03 -10.25
CA GLY A 19 10.41 5.02 -11.65
C GLY A 19 9.92 3.66 -12.16
N ASP A 20 9.99 2.59 -11.36
CA ASP A 20 9.38 1.30 -11.74
C ASP A 20 7.87 1.48 -11.90
N ILE A 21 7.29 0.87 -12.94
CA ILE A 21 5.85 0.95 -13.21
C ILE A 21 5.20 -0.36 -12.79
N ILE A 22 4.11 -0.25 -12.03
CA ILE A 22 3.22 -1.37 -11.74
C ILE A 22 1.91 -1.24 -12.52
N THR A 23 1.32 -2.38 -12.87
CA THR A 23 -0.02 -2.46 -13.47
C THR A 23 -0.95 -3.22 -12.53
N PHE A 24 -2.12 -2.69 -12.19
CA PHE A 24 -3.07 -3.40 -11.33
C PHE A 24 -3.74 -4.55 -12.09
N LYS A 25 -3.80 -5.73 -11.49
CA LYS A 25 -4.30 -6.98 -12.12
C LYS A 25 -5.62 -7.48 -11.52
N ASN A 26 -5.99 -7.03 -10.32
CA ASN A 26 -7.30 -7.31 -9.73
C ASN A 26 -7.83 -6.11 -8.93
N ALA A 27 -9.03 -6.25 -8.37
CA ALA A 27 -9.70 -5.23 -7.57
C ALA A 27 -9.20 -5.16 -6.11
N GLY A 28 -8.31 -6.07 -5.70
CA GLY A 28 -7.83 -6.21 -4.33
C GLY A 28 -8.85 -6.83 -3.36
N ASP A 29 -8.35 -7.26 -2.22
CA ASP A 29 -9.09 -7.95 -1.17
C ASP A 29 -8.66 -7.43 0.21
N TRP A 30 -9.62 -7.27 1.13
CA TRP A 30 -9.33 -7.00 2.53
C TRP A 30 -9.00 -8.32 3.23
N VAL A 31 -7.79 -8.43 3.75
CA VAL A 31 -7.28 -9.64 4.40
C VAL A 31 -6.92 -9.31 5.83
N GLU A 32 -7.25 -10.21 6.76
CA GLU A 32 -6.82 -10.08 8.16
C GLU A 32 -5.29 -10.02 8.25
N SER A 33 -4.81 -9.04 8.99
CA SER A 33 -3.39 -8.83 9.22
C SER A 33 -2.85 -9.88 10.15
N THR A 34 -1.90 -10.66 9.65
CA THR A 34 -1.17 -11.64 10.47
C THR A 34 -0.14 -10.99 11.40
N ARG A 35 0.10 -9.68 11.26
CA ARG A 35 1.17 -8.95 11.97
C ARG A 35 0.68 -7.99 13.03
N PHE A 36 -0.52 -7.44 12.87
CA PHE A 36 -1.01 -6.37 13.73
C PHE A 36 -2.43 -6.66 14.20
N LYS A 37 -2.63 -6.55 15.51
CA LYS A 37 -3.95 -6.51 16.14
C LYS A 37 -4.19 -5.10 16.66
N TYR A 38 -5.45 -4.71 16.79
CA TYR A 38 -5.85 -3.59 17.60
C TYR A 38 -5.69 -3.96 19.09
N ASP A 39 -5.64 -2.95 19.96
CA ASP A 39 -5.43 -3.14 21.41
C ASP A 39 -6.60 -3.88 22.07
N ASP A 40 -7.77 -3.87 21.43
CA ASP A 40 -8.97 -4.64 21.79
C ASP A 40 -8.88 -6.14 21.41
N GLY A 41 -7.78 -6.56 20.77
CA GLY A 41 -7.54 -7.92 20.31
C GLY A 41 -8.10 -8.25 18.92
N ASN A 42 -8.85 -7.34 18.27
CA ASN A 42 -9.36 -7.54 16.93
C ASN A 42 -8.23 -7.49 15.89
N PRO A 43 -8.27 -8.32 14.83
CA PRO A 43 -7.26 -8.27 13.78
C PRO A 43 -7.37 -6.96 12.99
N LYS A 44 -6.25 -6.28 12.74
CA LYS A 44 -6.23 -5.20 11.74
C LYS A 44 -6.46 -5.82 10.36
N VAL A 45 -7.04 -5.07 9.43
CA VAL A 45 -7.20 -5.53 8.04
C VAL A 45 -6.21 -4.82 7.13
N ASP A 46 -5.59 -5.59 6.25
CA ASP A 46 -4.68 -5.12 5.21
C ASP A 46 -5.39 -5.19 3.86
N PHE A 47 -5.27 -4.15 3.03
CA PHE A 47 -5.77 -4.19 1.67
C PHE A 47 -4.68 -4.71 0.74
N ASN A 48 -4.86 -5.91 0.19
CA ASN A 48 -3.90 -6.56 -0.68
C ASN A 48 -4.42 -6.55 -2.12
N ILE A 49 -3.58 -6.14 -3.06
CA ILE A 49 -3.91 -6.08 -4.50
C ILE A 49 -2.83 -6.81 -5.31
N LYS A 50 -3.23 -7.47 -6.40
CA LYS A 50 -2.30 -8.08 -7.35
C LYS A 50 -1.86 -7.03 -8.36
N VAL A 51 -0.56 -6.98 -8.60
CA VAL A 51 0.05 -6.06 -9.55
C VAL A 51 1.07 -6.82 -10.40
N GLU A 52 1.27 -6.34 -11.62
CA GLU A 52 2.37 -6.79 -12.47
C GLU A 52 3.52 -5.79 -12.36
N LEU A 53 4.72 -6.28 -12.08
CA LEU A 53 5.95 -5.53 -12.02
C LEU A 53 7.00 -6.26 -12.86
N LYS A 54 7.57 -5.60 -13.87
CA LYS A 54 8.62 -6.17 -14.75
C LYS A 54 8.21 -7.51 -15.38
N GLY A 55 6.92 -7.68 -15.68
CA GLY A 55 6.35 -8.90 -16.26
C GLY A 55 6.04 -10.03 -15.25
N GLU A 56 6.27 -9.81 -13.95
CA GLU A 56 5.91 -10.77 -12.91
C GLU A 56 4.67 -10.32 -12.12
N GLU A 57 3.75 -11.25 -11.85
CA GLU A 57 2.63 -10.99 -10.94
C GLU A 57 3.07 -11.10 -9.48
N LYS A 58 2.83 -10.03 -8.74
CA LYS A 58 3.14 -9.90 -7.32
C LYS A 58 1.93 -9.38 -6.55
N GLN A 59 1.95 -9.57 -5.23
CA GLN A 59 1.00 -8.96 -4.32
C GLN A 59 1.59 -7.65 -3.78
N MET A 60 0.76 -6.63 -3.63
CA MET A 60 1.13 -5.38 -2.98
C MET A 60 0.12 -5.10 -1.88
N ARG A 61 0.63 -4.77 -0.70
CA ARG A 61 -0.19 -4.23 0.38
C ARG A 61 -0.28 -2.72 0.20
N LEU A 62 -1.48 -2.20 -0.02
CA LEU A 62 -1.68 -0.76 -0.09
C LEU A 62 -1.96 -0.21 1.30
N ASN A 63 -1.01 0.60 1.80
CA ASN A 63 -1.24 1.46 2.96
C ASN A 63 -2.27 2.55 2.64
N LYS A 64 -2.70 3.31 3.66
CA LYS A 64 -3.73 4.34 3.52
C LYS A 64 -3.37 5.37 2.44
N THR A 65 -2.16 5.93 2.50
CA THR A 65 -1.66 6.93 1.55
C THR A 65 -1.72 6.45 0.11
N ASN A 66 -1.20 5.26 -0.19
CA ASN A 66 -1.22 4.73 -1.56
C ASN A 66 -2.66 4.46 -2.05
N ARG A 67 -3.57 4.02 -1.17
CA ARG A 67 -4.99 3.87 -1.54
C ARG A 67 -5.62 5.22 -1.87
N GLU A 68 -5.37 6.25 -1.08
CA GLU A 68 -5.92 7.60 -1.32
C GLU A 68 -5.43 8.16 -2.64
N ILE A 69 -4.16 7.95 -2.99
CA ILE A 69 -3.61 8.32 -4.30
C ILE A 69 -4.34 7.57 -5.44
N CYS A 70 -4.55 6.26 -5.30
CA CYS A 70 -5.31 5.49 -6.29
C CYS A 70 -6.77 5.92 -6.38
N ILE A 71 -7.41 6.25 -5.26
CA ILE A 71 -8.81 6.72 -5.22
C ILE A 71 -8.92 8.09 -5.89
N ALA A 72 -7.99 9.01 -5.62
CA ALA A 72 -7.96 10.32 -6.25
C ALA A 72 -7.78 10.21 -7.78
N ALA A 73 -6.95 9.27 -8.24
CA ALA A 73 -6.68 9.07 -9.67
C ALA A 73 -7.79 8.32 -10.42
N TYR A 74 -8.30 7.24 -9.83
CA TYR A 74 -9.11 6.22 -10.53
C TYR A 74 -10.52 6.07 -9.94
N GLY A 75 -10.83 6.80 -8.88
CA GLY A 75 -12.08 6.71 -8.14
C GLY A 75 -12.09 5.58 -7.10
N ASN A 76 -13.14 5.54 -6.30
CA ASN A 76 -13.28 4.60 -5.18
C ASN A 76 -13.62 3.16 -5.60
N ASP A 77 -13.96 2.94 -6.87
CA ASP A 77 -14.28 1.62 -7.40
C ASP A 77 -13.01 0.92 -7.89
N THR A 78 -12.49 0.01 -7.07
CA THR A 78 -11.22 -0.67 -7.32
C THR A 78 -11.26 -1.60 -8.53
N THR A 79 -12.44 -2.00 -9.02
CA THR A 79 -12.56 -2.76 -10.27
C THR A 79 -12.09 -1.95 -11.47
N LYS A 80 -12.22 -0.61 -11.41
CA LYS A 80 -11.77 0.32 -12.46
C LYS A 80 -10.26 0.54 -12.45
N TRP A 81 -9.57 0.06 -11.40
CA TRP A 81 -8.12 0.18 -11.31
C TRP A 81 -7.42 -0.86 -12.18
N ILE A 82 -8.09 -1.98 -12.51
CA ILE A 82 -7.52 -3.06 -13.31
C ILE A 82 -7.05 -2.54 -14.68
N GLY A 83 -5.80 -2.83 -15.01
CA GLY A 83 -5.14 -2.34 -16.22
C GLY A 83 -4.62 -0.91 -16.14
N LYS A 84 -4.89 -0.17 -15.06
CA LYS A 84 -4.24 1.12 -14.78
C LYS A 84 -2.85 0.90 -14.23
N THR A 85 -2.02 1.94 -14.34
CA THR A 85 -0.61 1.89 -13.94
C THR A 85 -0.28 2.88 -12.85
N ALA A 86 0.70 2.61 -12.03
CA ALA A 86 1.26 3.59 -11.09
C ALA A 86 2.79 3.49 -11.09
N THR A 87 3.45 4.62 -10.89
CA THR A 87 4.91 4.70 -10.78
C THR A 87 5.32 4.56 -9.32
N ILE A 88 6.27 3.69 -9.04
CA ILE A 88 6.85 3.52 -7.71
C ILE A 88 7.87 4.61 -7.44
N THR A 89 7.75 5.22 -6.26
CA THR A 89 8.78 6.04 -5.62
C THR A 89 9.16 5.39 -4.29
N LYS A 90 10.44 5.37 -3.98
CA LYS A 90 10.95 4.99 -2.66
C LYS A 90 11.31 6.22 -1.87
N GLU A 91 10.76 6.30 -0.67
CA GLU A 91 11.09 7.32 0.32
C GLU A 91 11.57 6.68 1.61
N ARG A 92 12.43 7.40 2.34
CA ARG A 92 12.84 6.97 3.68
C ARG A 92 11.90 7.54 4.71
N CYS A 93 11.01 6.70 5.24
CA CYS A 93 10.09 7.09 6.29
C CYS A 93 10.59 6.64 7.66
N LEU A 94 10.24 7.39 8.70
CA LEU A 94 10.51 7.04 10.08
C LEU A 94 9.28 6.35 10.66
N VAL A 95 9.42 5.07 11.03
CA VAL A 95 8.35 4.24 11.59
C VAL A 95 8.82 3.71 12.94
N GLY A 96 8.17 4.13 14.03
CA GLY A 96 8.52 3.70 15.40
C GLY A 96 9.98 3.98 15.77
N GLY A 97 10.50 5.17 15.41
CA GLY A 97 11.89 5.57 15.70
C GLY A 97 12.95 4.96 14.77
N LYS A 98 12.58 4.08 13.84
CA LYS A 98 13.50 3.44 12.89
C LYS A 98 13.23 3.92 11.45
N LYS A 99 14.28 4.06 10.65
CA LYS A 99 14.19 4.44 9.24
C LYS A 99 13.93 3.20 8.38
N TYR A 100 12.91 3.25 7.53
CA TYR A 100 12.56 2.20 6.58
C TYR A 100 12.44 2.79 5.17
N ASP A 101 12.77 1.98 4.16
CA ASP A 101 12.42 2.30 2.78
C ASP A 101 10.95 1.96 2.57
N CYS A 102 10.15 2.97 2.27
CA CYS A 102 8.73 2.88 2.02
C CYS A 102 8.43 3.04 0.53
N ILE A 103 7.47 2.27 0.05
CA ILE A 103 6.98 2.34 -1.33
C ILE A 103 5.80 3.29 -1.35
N GLU A 104 5.91 4.30 -2.20
CA GLU A 104 4.86 5.27 -2.51
C GLU A 104 4.48 5.16 -3.99
N LEU A 105 3.20 5.32 -4.29
CA LEU A 105 2.68 5.33 -5.66
C LEU A 105 2.53 6.76 -6.17
N LYS A 106 2.94 7.01 -7.42
CA LYS A 106 2.70 8.26 -8.14
C LYS A 106 1.92 7.98 -9.41
N ILE A 107 0.88 8.78 -9.65
CA ILE A 107 0.02 8.68 -10.83
C ILE A 107 0.02 10.05 -11.51
N ALA A 108 0.28 10.10 -12.81
CA ALA A 108 0.33 11.34 -13.56
C ALA A 108 -1.03 12.08 -13.48
N GLY A 109 -1.00 13.36 -13.11
CA GLY A 109 -2.20 14.19 -12.99
C GLY A 109 -2.87 14.18 -11.61
N VAL A 110 -2.31 13.46 -10.63
CA VAL A 110 -2.70 13.60 -9.23
C VAL A 110 -1.55 14.28 -8.48
N ASP A 111 -1.71 15.56 -8.17
CA ASP A 111 -0.83 16.24 -7.22
C ASP A 111 -1.01 15.59 -5.86
N GLN A 112 0.11 15.17 -5.26
CA GLN A 112 0.10 14.72 -3.88
C GLN A 112 -0.33 15.92 -3.04
N THR A 113 -1.43 15.79 -2.29
CA THR A 113 -1.65 16.69 -1.17
C THR A 113 -0.50 16.47 -0.21
N ASP A 114 0.41 17.43 -0.18
CA ASP A 114 1.55 17.51 0.72
C ASP A 114 1.01 17.58 2.15
N ASP A 115 0.59 16.44 2.69
CA ASP A 115 0.39 16.27 4.11
C ASP A 115 1.77 16.07 4.73
N SER A 116 2.57 17.13 4.70
CA SER A 116 3.59 17.42 5.71
C SER A 116 2.95 17.70 7.09
N ALA A 117 1.84 17.04 7.38
CA ALA A 117 1.11 17.06 8.64
C ALA A 117 1.60 15.90 9.52
N GLY A 118 2.72 16.15 10.20
CA GLY A 118 2.93 15.70 11.56
C GLY A 118 3.22 14.20 11.75
N LEU A 119 4.49 13.92 12.00
CA LEU A 119 4.82 13.15 13.20
C LEU A 119 4.23 13.90 14.42
N HIS A 120 2.92 13.79 14.67
CA HIS A 120 2.39 14.09 15.99
C HIS A 120 2.68 12.87 16.84
N ASN A 121 3.78 12.98 17.59
CA ASN A 121 3.83 12.37 18.90
C ASN A 121 2.71 13.01 19.76
N GLU A 122 2.17 12.18 20.64
CA GLU A 122 1.52 12.51 21.92
C GLU A 122 0.01 12.82 21.93
N ASP A 123 -0.68 12.04 22.78
CA ASP A 123 -1.98 12.23 23.43
C ASP A 123 -3.30 11.99 22.64
N SER A 124 -3.79 10.76 22.73
CA SER A 124 -5.24 10.49 22.82
C SER A 124 -5.65 10.37 24.29
N PRO A 125 -6.34 11.35 24.87
CA PRO A 125 -7.29 11.10 25.93
C PRO A 125 -8.66 10.92 25.28
N PHE A 126 -9.19 9.69 25.24
CA PHE A 126 -10.61 9.32 25.40
C PHE A 126 -10.76 7.81 25.17
#